data_AF-A0A519BSI9-F1
#
_entry.id   AF-A0A519BSI9-F1
#
_cell.length_a   1.000
_cell.length_b   1.000
_cell.length_c   1.000
_cell.angle_alpha   90.00
_cell.angle_beta   90.00
_cell.angle_gamma   90.00
#
_symmetry.space_group_name_H-M   'P 1'
#
loop_
_entity.id
_entity.type
_entity.pdbx_description
1 polymer ?
#
loop_
_entity_poly.entity_id
_entity_poly.type
_entity_poly.pdbx_seq_one_letter_code
_entity_poly.pdbx_strand_id
1 'polypeptide(L)'
;MELHKQKCVPCEGGTPTLKPSQTKEYLKKTPTWKAIKNHQLYREFKFKDFKSAQKFSNKVGKIAERENHHPDIQLGWGYVNITTYTHA
;
A
#
# COMPACT_ATOMS: atom_id res chain seq x y z
N MET A 1 7.29 -8.84 -15.00
CA MET A 1 7.87 -7.61 -14.41
C MET A 1 7.48 -7.58 -12.94
N GLU A 2 8.46 -7.60 -12.06
CA GLU A 2 8.25 -7.60 -10.60
C GLU A 2 8.17 -6.16 -10.08
N LEU A 3 7.02 -5.74 -9.55
CA LEU A 3 6.79 -4.36 -9.10
C LEU A 3 7.73 -3.95 -7.96
N HIS A 4 8.03 -4.87 -7.03
CA HIS A 4 8.88 -4.61 -5.87
C HIS A 4 10.36 -4.35 -6.22
N LYS A 5 10.78 -4.57 -7.47
CA LYS A 5 12.14 -4.30 -7.95
C LYS A 5 12.27 -2.91 -8.57
N GLN A 6 11.17 -2.18 -8.72
CA GLN A 6 11.18 -0.81 -9.22
C GLN A 6 11.37 0.16 -8.05
N LYS A 7 11.98 1.30 -8.33
CA LYS A 7 12.16 2.37 -7.36
C LYS A 7 11.03 3.37 -7.54
N CYS A 8 10.33 3.71 -6.46
CA CYS A 8 9.44 4.86 -6.48
C CYS A 8 10.26 6.11 -6.78
N VAL A 9 9.88 6.82 -7.84
CA VAL A 9 10.33 8.19 -8.06
C VAL A 9 9.34 9.08 -7.30
N PRO A 10 9.81 10.08 -6.52
CA PRO A 10 8.91 11.00 -5.83
C PRO A 10 7.85 11.51 -6.81
N CYS A 11 6.57 11.31 -6.46
CA CYS A 11 5.49 11.87 -7.24
C CYS A 11 5.47 13.37 -6.95
N GLU A 12 6.05 14.16 -7.84
CA GLU A 12 5.76 15.59 -7.88
C GLU A 12 4.29 15.78 -8.26
N GLY A 13 3.67 16.83 -7.74
CA GLY A 13 2.25 17.12 -8.01
C GLY A 13 1.97 17.16 -9.51
N GLY A 14 0.85 16.56 -9.92
CA GLY A 14 0.47 16.45 -11.34
C GLY A 14 0.90 15.15 -12.04
N THR A 15 1.40 14.15 -11.29
CA THR A 15 1.62 12.82 -11.84
C THR A 15 0.29 12.21 -12.33
N PRO A 16 0.17 11.76 -13.59
CA PRO A 16 -1.08 11.24 -14.12
C PRO A 16 -1.58 10.03 -13.33
N THR A 17 -2.88 10.02 -13.02
CA THR A 17 -3.52 8.86 -12.42
C THR A 17 -3.51 7.67 -13.38
N LEU A 18 -3.42 6.45 -12.83
CA LEU A 18 -3.52 5.24 -13.63
C LEU A 18 -4.89 5.17 -14.32
N LYS A 19 -4.88 4.85 -15.61
CA LYS A 19 -6.12 4.57 -16.35
C LYS A 19 -6.78 3.32 -15.78
N PRO A 20 -8.13 3.20 -15.84
CA PRO A 20 -8.84 2.02 -15.32
C PRO A 20 -8.31 0.68 -15.86
N SER A 21 -7.89 0.65 -17.13
CA SER A 21 -7.29 -0.54 -17.76
C SER A 21 -5.95 -0.93 -17.12
N GLN A 22 -5.09 0.05 -16.82
CA GLN A 22 -3.80 -0.16 -16.16
C GLN A 22 -4.01 -0.62 -14.72
N THR A 23 -4.91 0.02 -13.98
CA THR A 23 -5.28 -0.39 -12.62
C THR A 23 -5.76 -1.85 -12.60
N LYS A 24 -6.62 -2.24 -13.54
CA LYS A 24 -7.11 -3.63 -13.66
C LYS A 24 -5.98 -4.62 -13.93
N GLU A 25 -4.99 -4.25 -14.74
CA GLU A 25 -3.83 -5.10 -15.01
C GLU A 25 -2.94 -5.27 -13.77
N TYR A 26 -2.63 -4.19 -13.06
CA TYR A 26 -1.83 -4.24 -11.84
C TYR A 26 -2.53 -4.99 -10.71
N LEU A 27 -3.84 -4.84 -10.56
CA LEU A 27 -4.62 -5.60 -9.57
C LEU A 27 -4.54 -7.12 -9.77
N LYS A 28 -4.40 -7.60 -11.02
CA LYS A 28 -4.15 -9.03 -11.27
C LYS A 28 -2.82 -9.51 -10.69
N LYS A 29 -1.81 -8.63 -10.63
CA LYS A 29 -0.48 -8.90 -10.06
C LYS A 29 -0.48 -8.75 -8.53
N THR A 30 -1.52 -8.15 -7.95
CA THR A 30 -1.67 -7.91 -6.51
C THR A 30 -3.03 -8.39 -5.99
N PRO A 31 -3.37 -9.69 -6.12
CA PRO A 31 -4.73 -10.20 -5.93
C PRO A 31 -5.30 -10.01 -4.51
N THR A 32 -4.45 -9.77 -3.51
CA THR A 32 -4.85 -9.52 -2.13
C THR A 32 -5.17 -8.05 -1.83
N TRP A 33 -4.93 -7.15 -2.77
CA TRP A 33 -5.21 -5.73 -2.66
C TRP A 33 -6.52 -5.39 -3.37
N LYS A 34 -7.27 -4.44 -2.80
CA LYS A 34 -8.54 -3.96 -3.36
C LYS A 34 -8.38 -2.50 -3.76
N ALA A 35 -8.84 -2.13 -4.95
CA ALA A 35 -9.03 -0.72 -5.28
C ALA A 35 -10.30 -0.21 -4.58
N ILE A 36 -10.18 0.88 -3.85
CA ILE A 36 -11.29 1.58 -3.17
C ILE A 36 -11.29 3.06 -3.60
N LYS A 37 -12.45 3.71 -3.51
CA LYS A 37 -12.63 5.14 -3.82
C LYS A 37 -12.06 5.57 -5.20
N ASN A 38 -11.95 4.64 -6.16
CA ASN A 38 -11.39 4.81 -7.50
C ASN A 38 -9.89 5.18 -7.61
N HIS A 39 -9.20 5.49 -6.51
CA HIS A 39 -7.79 5.94 -6.54
C HIS A 39 -6.93 5.42 -5.39
N GLN A 40 -7.47 4.59 -4.48
CA GLN A 40 -6.72 4.08 -3.33
C GLN A 40 -6.65 2.56 -3.36
N LEU A 41 -5.57 2.01 -2.79
CA LEU A 41 -5.43 0.59 -2.58
C LEU A 41 -5.59 0.27 -1.10
N TYR A 42 -6.37 -0.76 -0.80
CA TYR A 42 -6.65 -1.24 0.55
C TYR A 42 -6.28 -2.71 0.71
N ARG A 43 -5.70 -3.06 1.85
CA ARG A 43 -5.51 -4.44 2.28
C ARG A 43 -5.58 -4.60 3.78
N GLU A 44 -6.30 -5.62 4.22
CA GLU A 44 -6.33 -6.10 5.61
C GLU A 44 -5.33 -7.25 5.79
N PHE A 45 -4.61 -7.22 6.90
CA PHE A 45 -3.71 -8.27 7.35
C PHE A 45 -4.16 -8.74 8.74
N LYS A 46 -4.30 -10.06 8.94
CA LYS A 46 -4.71 -10.66 10.22
C LYS A 46 -3.53 -11.30 10.93
N PHE A 47 -3.53 -11.21 12.26
CA PHE A 47 -2.50 -11.70 13.16
C PHE A 47 -3.14 -12.32 14.41
N LYS A 48 -2.37 -13.18 15.10
CA LYS A 48 -2.84 -13.85 16.32
C LYS A 48 -2.93 -12.93 17.55
N ASP A 49 -2.15 -11.85 17.58
CA ASP A 49 -2.02 -10.94 18.72
C ASP A 49 -1.59 -9.53 18.29
N PHE A 50 -1.66 -8.58 19.21
CA PHE A 50 -1.25 -7.18 18.98
C PHE A 50 0.25 -7.05 18.70
N LYS A 51 1.11 -7.82 19.38
CA LYS A 51 2.57 -7.74 19.23
C LYS A 51 3.01 -8.09 17.80
N SER A 52 2.38 -9.10 17.20
CA SER A 52 2.63 -9.53 15.83
C SER A 52 2.15 -8.49 14.82
N ALA A 53 0.96 -7.91 15.04
CA ALA A 53 0.42 -6.82 14.23
C ALA A 53 1.31 -5.56 14.29
N GLN A 54 1.76 -5.16 15.49
CA GLN A 54 2.66 -4.03 15.68
C GLN A 54 4.01 -4.26 14.98
N LYS A 55 4.60 -5.46 15.11
CA LYS A 55 5.85 -5.80 14.42
C LYS A 55 5.71 -5.70 12.89
N PHE A 56 4.56 -6.09 12.35
CA PHE A 56 4.27 -5.92 10.92
C PHE A 56 4.15 -4.44 10.54
N SER A 57 3.36 -3.66 11.29
CA SER A 57 3.19 -2.22 11.09
C SER A 57 4.54 -1.47 11.03
N ASN A 58 5.45 -1.77 11.98
CA ASN A 58 6.78 -1.17 12.01
C ASN A 58 7.64 -1.52 10.78
N LYS A 59 7.46 -2.72 10.19
CA LYS A 59 8.16 -3.09 8.95
C LYS A 59 7.61 -2.31 7.75
N VAL A 60 6.29 -2.12 7.70
CA VAL A 60 5.66 -1.30 6.65
C VAL A 60 6.16 0.14 6.75
N GLY A 61 6.22 0.72 7.95
CA GLY A 61 6.78 2.06 8.16
C GLY A 61 8.21 2.21 7.65
N LYS A 62 9.10 1.25 7.93
CA LYS A 62 10.47 1.26 7.40
C LYS A 62 10.55 1.23 5.88
N ILE A 63 9.63 0.52 5.22
CA ILE A 63 9.54 0.50 3.76
C ILE A 63 9.04 1.86 3.26
N ALA A 64 8.00 2.41 3.89
CA ALA A 64 7.44 3.71 3.54
C ALA A 64 8.49 4.84 3.54
N GLU A 65 9.32 4.90 4.60
CA GLU A 65 10.43 5.86 4.70
C GLU A 65 11.46 5.68 3.57
N ARG A 66 11.85 4.43 3.27
CA ARG A 66 12.83 4.15 2.24
C ARG A 66 12.31 4.50 0.83
N GLU A 67 11.03 4.25 0.58
CA GLU A 67 10.38 4.58 -0.70
C GLU A 67 9.88 6.04 -0.76
N ASN A 68 10.02 6.80 0.33
CA ASN A 68 9.46 8.15 0.50
C ASN A 68 7.98 8.24 0.08
N HIS A 69 7.17 7.25 0.49
CA HIS A 69 5.76 7.14 0.19
C HIS A 69 5.02 6.50 1.36
N HIS A 70 4.13 7.28 1.99
CA HIS A 70 3.59 6.96 3.30
C HIS A 70 2.13 6.48 3.18
N PRO A 71 1.83 5.21 3.53
CA PRO A 71 0.46 4.73 3.59
C PRO A 71 -0.20 5.12 4.93
N ASP A 72 -1.53 5.11 4.95
CA ASP A 72 -2.31 5.10 6.19
C ASP A 72 -2.25 3.69 6.80
N ILE A 73 -1.76 3.60 8.05
CA ILE A 73 -1.63 2.34 8.78
C ILE A 73 -2.54 2.34 10.00
N GLN A 74 -3.59 1.53 9.96
CA GLN A 74 -4.48 1.31 11.10
C GLN A 74 -4.12 -0.02 11.79
N LEU A 75 -3.63 0.06 13.03
CA LEU A 75 -3.24 -1.07 13.86
C LEU A 75 -4.31 -1.38 14.92
N GLY A 76 -4.69 -2.65 15.06
CA GLY A 76 -5.54 -3.12 16.16
C GLY A 76 -5.13 -4.50 16.68
N TRP A 77 -5.88 -5.03 17.65
CA TRP A 77 -5.60 -6.35 18.23
C TRP A 77 -5.82 -7.44 17.17
N GLY A 78 -4.71 -8.01 16.67
CA GLY A 78 -4.75 -9.08 15.68
C GLY A 78 -5.02 -8.61 14.24
N TYR A 79 -4.90 -7.32 13.93
CA TYR A 79 -5.00 -6.87 12.54
C TYR A 79 -4.19 -5.60 12.24
N VAL A 80 -3.87 -5.43 10.95
CA VAL A 80 -3.36 -4.19 10.36
C VAL A 80 -4.08 -3.93 9.05
N ASN A 81 -4.69 -2.76 8.91
CA ASN A 81 -5.25 -2.29 7.65
C ASN A 81 -4.31 -1.26 7.03
N ILE A 82 -3.99 -1.45 5.76
CA ILE A 82 -3.14 -0.56 4.97
C ILE A 82 -4.00 0.07 3.88
N THR A 83 -4.02 1.40 3.84
CA THR A 83 -4.52 2.17 2.71
C THR A 83 -3.35 2.95 2.10
N THR A 84 -3.13 2.86 0.80
CA THR A 84 -2.01 3.55 0.13
C THR A 84 -2.48 4.20 -1.17
N TYR A 85 -2.02 5.42 -1.40
CA TYR A 85 -2.31 6.23 -2.58
C TYR A 85 -1.29 7.38 -2.68
N THR A 86 -1.13 7.93 -3.88
CA THR A 86 -0.34 9.15 -4.06
C THR A 86 -1.16 10.36 -3.64
N HIS A 87 -0.66 11.13 -2.67
CA HIS A 87 -1.33 12.33 -2.13
C HIS A 87 -1.21 13.57 -3.03
N ALA A 88 -0.14 13.65 -3.83
CA ALA A 88 0.23 14.79 -4.66
C ALA A 88 -0.46 14.79 -6.04
#